data_AF-A0A9W8LEP6-F1
#
_entry.id   AF-A0A9W8LEP6-F1
#
_cell.length_a   1.000
_cell.length_b   1.000
_cell.length_c   1.000
_cell.angle_alpha   90.00
_cell.angle_beta   90.00
_cell.angle_gamma   90.00
#
_symmetry.space_group_name_H-M   'P 1'
#
loop_
_entity.id
_entity.type
_entity.pdbx_description
1 polymer ?
#
loop_
_entity_poly.entity_id
_entity_poly.type
_entity_poly.pdbx_seq_one_letter_code
_entity_poly.pdbx_strand_id
1 'polypeptide(L)'
;MESAKAMSILSRACPYLARTGMAGLQALAGAGVGIARGLATSAVGRARCGVCPGHTGQSALLAKASQCPVVGPSLQATAARPAPAPAPATCPYAHCADADADAGVKRQHQQQQEPAHAAAFDYEGAYQAKLAAKHADKSYRYFNNINRLAGRYPQAHTASTSNIVTVWCSNDYLGQSKNPVVVDAMKAALDTYGAGAGGTRNIAGNSALHLRLEAELATLHRKEAALVFSSCFVANDATLSTLCSSLPGCVIFSDKMNHASMIQGIRHSKAKKHVFEHNDLAHLEQLLAQYPLSTPKLIAFESVYSMSGTVGRIPEICALAKKYGAITFLDEVHAVGMYGPHGAGVAEHYDYAASLRAPAGQRIPGSVMDQVDIVTGTLGKAFGIVGGYIAASSSLVDMIRSYAPGFIFTTSLPPPIAAGAVASIQYLSASQRERVLQQTHMRELKADLAAVGIPVVPNPSHIVPVLVGDAESAKAASDMLLAEHGIYVQSINYPTVPVGEERLRITPSPSHDAPMRARLVRALGNVWDTLGLRRTADWVRLGGRCGVGEDRADSELHVGWKRGVEYVWETSQLQQARDYERARKGAVPVAPVIPADVQQAVSAAA
;
A
#
# COMPACT_ATOMS: atom_id res chain seq x y z
N MET A 1 -35.13 -19.19 48.61
CA MET A 1 -35.49 -19.02 47.18
C MET A 1 -34.77 -17.87 46.48
N GLU A 2 -34.11 -16.93 47.18
CA GLU A 2 -33.31 -15.85 46.54
C GLU A 2 -31.93 -16.29 46.02
N SER A 3 -31.29 -17.29 46.65
CA SER A 3 -29.94 -17.75 46.26
C SER A 3 -29.88 -18.45 44.88
N ALA A 4 -30.98 -19.06 44.43
CA ALA A 4 -31.05 -19.73 43.12
C ALA A 4 -31.21 -18.75 41.94
N LYS A 5 -31.85 -17.59 42.17
CA LYS A 5 -31.95 -16.52 41.15
C LYS A 5 -30.62 -15.76 40.98
N ALA A 6 -29.86 -15.56 42.06
CA ALA A 6 -28.54 -14.92 41.99
C ALA A 6 -27.51 -15.75 41.21
N MET A 7 -27.49 -17.08 41.39
CA MET A 7 -26.56 -17.96 40.66
C MET A 7 -26.90 -18.15 39.17
N SER A 8 -28.17 -18.01 38.78
CA SER A 8 -28.60 -18.01 37.36
C SER A 8 -28.11 -16.77 36.60
N ILE A 9 -27.95 -15.64 37.30
CA ILE A 9 -27.44 -14.39 36.72
C ILE A 9 -25.90 -14.44 36.61
N LEU A 10 -25.21 -15.02 37.60
CA LEU A 10 -23.76 -15.17 37.61
C LEU A 10 -23.23 -16.18 36.57
N SER A 11 -23.99 -17.23 36.25
CA SER A 11 -23.59 -18.23 35.24
C SER A 11 -23.59 -17.69 33.80
N ARG A 12 -24.28 -16.57 33.54
CA ARG A 12 -24.31 -15.89 32.23
C ARG A 12 -23.20 -14.85 32.05
N ALA A 13 -22.55 -14.42 33.13
CA ALA A 13 -21.50 -13.39 33.09
C ALA A 13 -20.07 -13.96 33.06
N CYS A 14 -19.88 -15.27 33.30
CA CYS A 14 -18.58 -15.92 33.33
C CYS A 14 -18.48 -17.06 32.30
N PRO A 15 -17.64 -16.97 31.26
CA PRO A 15 -17.52 -18.00 30.20
C PRO A 15 -17.13 -19.39 30.69
N TYR A 16 -16.61 -19.50 31.92
CA TYR A 16 -16.15 -20.76 32.52
C TYR A 16 -17.24 -21.52 33.31
N LEU A 17 -18.24 -20.82 33.86
CA LEU A 17 -19.33 -21.44 34.63
C LEU A 17 -20.52 -21.84 33.76
N ALA A 18 -20.61 -21.31 32.54
CA ALA A 18 -21.65 -21.67 31.57
C ALA A 18 -21.63 -23.15 31.15
N ARG A 19 -20.52 -23.88 31.43
CA ARG A 19 -20.34 -25.29 31.08
C ARG A 19 -20.43 -26.25 32.26
N THR A 20 -20.71 -25.75 33.47
CA THR A 20 -20.75 -26.57 34.69
C THR A 20 -22.20 -26.89 35.07
N GLY A 21 -22.54 -28.18 35.16
CA GLY A 21 -23.88 -28.61 35.57
C GLY A 21 -24.23 -28.21 37.01
N MET A 22 -25.54 -28.11 37.31
CA MET A 22 -26.05 -27.67 38.62
C MET A 22 -25.50 -28.47 39.82
N ALA A 23 -25.22 -29.75 39.64
CA ALA A 23 -24.61 -30.60 40.68
C ALA A 23 -23.15 -30.18 41.01
N GLY A 24 -22.38 -29.71 40.03
CA GLY A 24 -21.00 -29.23 40.23
C GLY A 24 -20.95 -27.86 40.91
N LEU A 25 -21.95 -27.02 40.66
CA LEU A 25 -22.10 -25.72 41.34
C LEU A 25 -22.49 -25.88 42.82
N GLN A 26 -23.31 -26.89 43.14
CA GLN A 26 -23.68 -27.21 44.53
C GLN A 26 -22.51 -27.79 45.34
N ALA A 27 -21.62 -28.57 44.72
CA ALA A 27 -20.42 -29.10 45.38
C ALA A 27 -19.40 -28.01 45.76
N LEU A 28 -19.28 -26.95 44.96
CA LEU A 28 -18.42 -25.79 45.24
C LEU A 28 -18.94 -24.90 46.37
N ALA A 29 -20.25 -24.93 46.63
CA ALA A 29 -20.88 -24.13 47.67
C ALA A 29 -20.85 -24.79 49.07
N GLY A 30 -20.52 -26.09 49.15
CA GLY A 30 -20.74 -26.89 50.36
C GLY A 30 -19.52 -27.48 51.07
N ALA A 31 -18.31 -27.47 50.49
CA ALA A 31 -17.18 -28.24 51.04
C ALA A 31 -15.93 -27.38 51.29
N GLY A 32 -15.55 -27.26 52.56
CA GLY A 32 -14.25 -26.78 53.00
C GLY A 32 -13.11 -27.70 52.56
N VAL A 33 -11.91 -27.15 52.55
CA VAL A 33 -10.66 -27.77 52.07
C VAL A 33 -10.40 -29.11 52.78
N GLY A 34 -10.63 -30.20 52.06
CA GLY A 34 -10.26 -31.54 52.51
C GLY A 34 -11.08 -32.62 51.82
N ILE A 35 -10.40 -33.49 51.07
CA ILE A 35 -10.91 -34.73 50.46
C ILE A 35 -11.56 -34.55 49.07
N ALA A 36 -10.71 -34.61 48.04
CA ALA A 36 -11.07 -35.16 46.73
C ALA A 36 -9.85 -35.92 46.14
N ARG A 37 -9.37 -36.93 46.88
CA ARG A 37 -8.62 -38.03 46.27
C ARG A 37 -9.65 -38.96 45.65
N GLY A 38 -9.70 -39.00 44.33
CA GLY A 38 -10.49 -39.99 43.60
C GLY A 38 -11.53 -39.39 42.67
N LEU A 39 -11.09 -38.82 41.56
CA LEU A 39 -11.81 -38.87 40.29
C LEU A 39 -10.75 -39.02 39.19
N ALA A 40 -10.57 -40.26 38.75
CA ALA A 40 -9.65 -40.63 37.70
C ALA A 40 -10.20 -40.21 36.33
N THR A 41 -9.34 -39.50 35.61
CA THR A 41 -9.17 -39.41 34.15
C THR A 41 -10.11 -40.22 33.24
N SER A 42 -10.89 -39.52 32.42
CA SER A 42 -10.97 -39.81 30.99
C SER A 42 -11.32 -38.53 30.21
N ALA A 43 -10.75 -38.40 29.00
CA ALA A 43 -10.93 -37.31 28.04
C ALA A 43 -10.18 -35.99 28.25
N VAL A 44 -8.84 -36.01 28.32
CA VAL A 44 -7.99 -35.06 27.57
C VAL A 44 -6.67 -35.76 27.21
N GLY A 45 -6.71 -36.59 26.18
CA GLY A 45 -5.52 -37.13 25.54
C GLY A 45 -4.96 -36.13 24.52
N ARG A 46 -3.79 -35.56 24.84
CA ARG A 46 -2.78 -34.98 23.94
C ARG A 46 -3.15 -33.72 23.13
N ALA A 47 -2.83 -32.56 23.71
CA ALA A 47 -2.19 -31.47 22.96
C ALA A 47 -0.86 -31.13 23.65
N ARG A 48 0.26 -31.55 23.06
CA ARG A 48 1.60 -31.09 23.43
C ARG A 48 1.88 -29.81 22.63
N CYS A 49 2.14 -28.69 23.31
CA CYS A 49 2.86 -27.55 22.75
C CYS A 49 4.33 -27.69 23.16
N GLY A 50 5.22 -27.78 22.18
CA GLY A 50 6.62 -28.17 22.37
C GLY A 50 7.60 -27.02 22.59
N VAL A 51 7.36 -26.12 23.55
CA VAL A 51 8.30 -25.00 23.81
C VAL A 51 8.79 -24.86 25.25
N CYS A 52 8.11 -25.38 26.29
CA CYS A 52 8.63 -25.28 27.68
C CYS A 52 8.31 -26.53 28.52
N PRO A 53 9.29 -27.29 29.02
CA PRO A 53 9.06 -28.37 29.97
C PRO A 53 9.06 -27.79 31.40
N GLY A 54 7.87 -27.60 31.98
CA GLY A 54 7.74 -27.38 33.42
C GLY A 54 6.79 -26.26 33.82
N HIS A 55 5.48 -26.50 33.70
CA HIS A 55 4.46 -26.01 34.64
C HIS A 55 3.10 -26.59 34.26
N THR A 56 2.80 -27.78 34.78
CA THR A 56 1.47 -28.38 34.69
C THR A 56 0.58 -27.90 35.84
N GLY A 57 -0.48 -27.17 35.48
CA GLY A 57 -1.84 -27.35 36.01
C GLY A 57 -2.03 -27.42 37.53
N GLN A 58 -1.99 -26.26 38.21
CA GLN A 58 -2.82 -25.92 39.38
C GLN A 58 -2.62 -24.44 39.78
N SER A 59 -1.38 -23.91 39.69
CA SER A 59 -1.05 -22.54 40.12
C SER A 59 -1.69 -21.42 39.29
N ALA A 60 -1.86 -21.60 37.98
CA ALA A 60 -2.45 -20.57 37.11
C ALA A 60 -3.95 -20.34 37.37
N LEU A 61 -4.64 -21.36 37.90
CA LEU A 61 -6.08 -21.32 38.17
C LEU A 61 -6.36 -20.61 39.50
N LEU A 62 -5.55 -20.88 40.52
CA LEU A 62 -5.57 -20.17 41.81
C LEU A 62 -5.19 -18.69 41.66
N ALA A 63 -4.18 -18.38 40.86
CA ALA A 63 -3.78 -17.00 40.60
C ALA A 63 -4.90 -16.17 39.96
N LYS A 64 -5.63 -16.72 38.99
CA LYS A 64 -6.78 -16.04 38.37
C LYS A 64 -8.03 -16.00 39.26
N ALA A 65 -8.24 -17.01 40.11
CA ALA A 65 -9.36 -17.02 41.06
C ALA A 65 -9.20 -15.97 42.17
N SER A 66 -7.96 -15.67 42.59
CA SER A 66 -7.66 -14.63 43.59
C SER A 66 -7.95 -13.20 43.12
N GLN A 67 -8.01 -12.97 41.81
CA GLN A 67 -8.32 -11.68 41.19
C GLN A 67 -9.83 -11.50 40.93
N CYS A 68 -10.65 -12.50 41.28
CA CYS A 68 -12.10 -12.42 41.14
C CYS A 68 -12.71 -11.63 42.31
N PRO A 69 -13.50 -10.57 42.06
CA PRO A 69 -14.08 -9.74 43.12
C PRO A 69 -15.09 -10.47 44.02
N VAL A 70 -15.55 -11.66 43.62
CA VAL A 70 -16.52 -12.47 44.39
C VAL A 70 -15.84 -13.58 45.19
N VAL A 71 -14.77 -14.19 44.65
CA VAL A 71 -14.11 -15.38 45.25
C VAL A 71 -12.77 -15.03 45.92
N GLY A 72 -12.14 -13.93 45.49
CA GLY A 72 -10.86 -13.43 46.01
C GLY A 72 -10.87 -13.14 47.53
N PRO A 73 -11.90 -12.49 48.09
CA PRO A 73 -11.95 -12.18 49.53
C PRO A 73 -11.95 -13.44 50.43
N SER A 74 -12.60 -14.52 49.98
CA SER A 74 -12.67 -15.79 50.73
C SER A 74 -11.36 -16.57 50.69
N LEU A 75 -10.57 -16.41 49.63
CA LEU A 75 -9.26 -17.05 49.47
C LEU A 75 -8.15 -16.34 50.28
N GLN A 76 -8.27 -15.03 50.48
CA GLN A 76 -7.30 -14.25 51.28
C GLN A 76 -7.48 -14.45 52.79
N ALA A 77 -8.71 -14.70 53.26
CA ALA A 77 -9.01 -14.92 54.67
C ALA A 77 -8.44 -16.24 55.25
N THR A 78 -8.01 -17.18 54.40
CA THR A 78 -7.52 -18.51 54.83
C THR A 78 -6.00 -18.67 54.78
N ALA A 79 -5.25 -17.66 54.29
CA ALA A 79 -3.79 -17.71 54.20
C ALA A 79 -3.05 -17.28 55.49
N ALA A 80 -3.78 -16.91 56.55
CA ALA A 80 -3.20 -16.44 57.81
C ALA A 80 -3.04 -17.56 58.85
N ARG A 81 -2.26 -18.61 58.56
CA ARG A 81 -1.64 -19.47 59.59
C ARG A 81 -0.22 -19.88 59.14
N PRO A 82 0.83 -19.63 59.93
CA PRO A 82 2.18 -20.06 59.58
C PRO A 82 2.31 -21.59 59.72
N ALA A 83 2.84 -22.24 58.68
CA ALA A 83 3.28 -23.63 58.72
C ALA A 83 4.72 -23.72 59.28
N PRO A 84 5.10 -24.81 59.98
CA PRO A 84 6.43 -24.95 60.56
C PRO A 84 7.50 -25.18 59.49
N ALA A 85 8.70 -24.65 59.74
CA ALA A 85 9.86 -24.75 58.85
C ALA A 85 10.34 -26.22 58.69
N PRO A 86 10.69 -26.68 57.48
CA PRO A 86 11.31 -27.98 57.29
C PRO A 86 12.81 -27.95 57.65
N ALA A 87 13.28 -29.05 58.23
CA ALA A 87 14.67 -29.30 58.63
C ALA A 87 15.65 -29.29 57.43
N PRO A 88 16.92 -28.88 57.62
CA PRO A 88 17.87 -28.75 56.54
C PRO A 88 18.40 -30.12 56.08
N ALA A 89 18.32 -30.39 54.77
CA ALA A 89 19.05 -31.46 54.13
C ALA A 89 20.50 -31.01 53.89
N THR A 90 21.44 -31.82 54.36
CA THR A 90 22.90 -31.60 54.36
C THR A 90 23.48 -31.67 52.94
N CYS A 91 23.99 -30.53 52.45
CA CYS A 91 24.84 -30.46 51.26
C CYS A 91 26.32 -30.59 51.70
N PRO A 92 27.10 -31.54 51.16
CA PRO A 92 28.44 -31.89 51.65
C PRO A 92 29.56 -30.89 51.28
N TYR A 93 29.25 -29.63 50.97
CA TYR A 93 30.23 -28.56 50.69
C TYR A 93 30.11 -27.34 51.63
N ALA A 94 29.36 -27.44 52.73
CA ALA A 94 29.06 -26.31 53.62
C ALA A 94 30.03 -26.15 54.82
N HIS A 95 31.31 -26.53 54.70
CA HIS A 95 32.29 -26.38 55.79
C HIS A 95 33.61 -25.78 55.31
N CYS A 96 33.56 -24.53 54.86
CA CYS A 96 34.73 -23.65 54.75
C CYS A 96 34.29 -22.20 55.03
N ALA A 97 33.96 -21.89 56.29
CA ALA A 97 34.04 -20.56 56.90
C ALA A 97 33.12 -20.53 58.11
N ASP A 98 33.65 -20.80 59.28
CA ASP A 98 33.24 -20.17 60.55
C ASP A 98 34.21 -20.63 61.64
N ALA A 99 35.44 -20.13 61.54
CA ALA A 99 36.42 -20.10 62.61
C ALA A 99 37.37 -18.94 62.32
N ASP A 100 36.90 -17.74 62.65
CA ASP A 100 37.69 -16.66 63.25
C ASP A 100 36.79 -15.41 63.35
N ALA A 101 35.94 -15.45 64.37
CA ALA A 101 35.51 -14.23 65.00
C ALA A 101 36.71 -13.71 65.80
N ASP A 102 37.21 -12.54 65.43
CA ASP A 102 37.59 -11.42 66.32
C ASP A 102 38.81 -10.65 65.80
N ALA A 103 38.55 -9.63 64.97
CA ALA A 103 39.46 -8.50 64.78
C ALA A 103 38.65 -7.29 64.31
N GLY A 104 38.49 -6.32 65.20
CA GLY A 104 37.73 -5.10 64.96
C GLY A 104 38.21 -4.31 63.75
N VAL A 105 37.33 -4.14 62.77
CA VAL A 105 37.44 -3.11 61.74
C VAL A 105 36.22 -2.21 61.88
N LYS A 106 36.45 -0.94 62.27
CA LYS A 106 35.45 0.11 62.23
C LYS A 106 34.98 0.31 60.79
N ARG A 107 33.91 -0.37 60.38
CA ARG A 107 33.21 -0.04 59.13
C ARG A 107 32.52 1.30 59.33
N GLN A 108 33.08 2.33 58.71
CA GLN A 108 32.34 3.56 58.47
C GLN A 108 31.07 3.19 57.70
N HIS A 109 29.91 3.41 58.31
CA HIS A 109 28.64 3.43 57.59
C HIS A 109 28.65 4.64 56.65
N GLN A 110 29.29 4.51 55.49
CA GLN A 110 28.83 5.25 54.33
C GLN A 110 27.44 4.71 54.02
N GLN A 111 26.41 5.52 54.29
CA GLN A 111 25.12 5.35 53.65
C GLN A 111 25.38 5.38 52.14
N GLN A 112 25.50 4.18 51.54
CA GLN A 112 25.35 4.04 50.11
C GLN A 112 23.91 4.47 49.83
N GLN A 113 23.74 5.71 49.36
CA GLN A 113 22.51 6.09 48.68
C GLN A 113 22.30 5.06 47.59
N GLU A 114 21.23 4.27 47.70
CA GLU A 114 20.76 3.46 46.59
C GLU A 114 20.70 4.39 45.37
N PRO A 115 21.28 4.01 44.22
CA PRO A 115 21.20 4.84 43.03
C PRO A 115 19.71 5.10 42.79
N ALA A 116 19.32 6.37 42.76
CA ALA A 116 17.94 6.78 42.53
C ALA A 116 17.41 5.94 41.37
N HIS A 117 16.38 5.13 41.64
CA HIS A 117 15.84 4.16 40.69
C HIS A 117 15.56 4.91 39.39
N ALA A 118 16.42 4.74 38.38
CA ALA A 118 16.35 5.55 37.17
C ALA A 118 14.96 5.35 36.58
N ALA A 119 14.22 6.45 36.39
CA ALA A 119 12.88 6.38 35.84
C ALA A 119 12.95 5.65 34.49
N ALA A 120 12.04 4.69 34.28
CA ALA A 120 11.91 4.04 32.99
C ALA A 120 11.62 5.09 31.90
N PHE A 121 12.06 4.83 30.67
CA PHE A 121 11.76 5.71 29.53
C PHE A 121 10.24 5.87 29.36
N ASP A 122 9.76 7.10 29.25
CA ASP A 122 8.35 7.40 29.04
C ASP A 122 7.98 7.25 27.56
N TYR A 123 7.60 6.02 27.19
CA TYR A 123 7.16 5.69 25.85
C TYR A 123 5.89 6.45 25.43
N GLU A 124 4.91 6.59 26.33
CA GLU A 124 3.64 7.25 26.02
C GLU A 124 3.84 8.76 25.80
N GLY A 125 4.66 9.41 26.64
CA GLY A 125 5.05 10.81 26.43
C GLY A 125 5.76 11.02 25.09
N ALA A 126 6.62 10.09 24.68
CA ALA A 126 7.28 10.15 23.37
C ALA A 126 6.29 10.01 22.19
N TYR A 127 5.29 9.13 22.31
CA TYR A 127 4.22 8.99 21.29
C TYR A 127 3.37 10.26 21.21
N GLN A 128 2.93 10.77 22.36
CA GLN A 128 2.16 12.01 22.44
C GLN A 128 2.92 13.19 21.86
N ALA A 129 4.22 13.32 22.11
CA ALA A 129 5.05 14.36 21.51
C ALA A 129 5.09 14.26 19.97
N LYS A 130 5.19 13.05 19.40
CA LYS A 130 5.15 12.85 17.94
C LYS A 130 3.78 13.18 17.35
N LEU A 131 2.68 12.84 18.03
CA LEU A 131 1.33 13.18 17.59
C LEU A 131 1.04 14.67 17.72
N ALA A 132 1.47 15.31 18.82
CA ALA A 132 1.37 16.74 19.04
C ALA A 132 2.10 17.52 17.93
N ALA A 133 3.28 17.06 17.49
CA ALA A 133 3.98 17.65 16.36
C ALA A 133 3.15 17.59 15.06
N LYS A 134 2.45 16.47 14.79
CA LYS A 134 1.53 16.34 13.64
C LYS A 134 0.29 17.22 13.73
N HIS A 135 -0.20 17.48 14.94
CA HIS A 135 -1.30 18.43 15.14
C HIS A 135 -0.84 19.88 15.02
N ALA A 136 0.38 20.19 15.49
CA ALA A 136 0.97 21.53 15.41
C ALA A 136 1.27 21.93 13.96
N ASP A 137 1.86 21.03 13.16
CA ASP A 137 2.14 21.25 11.73
C ASP A 137 0.93 21.01 10.81
N LYS A 138 -0.24 20.70 11.41
CA LYS A 138 -1.51 20.43 10.71
C LYS A 138 -1.45 19.29 9.69
N SER A 139 -0.43 18.43 9.73
CA SER A 139 -0.30 17.28 8.84
C SER A 139 -0.89 15.98 9.41
N TYR A 140 -1.49 16.02 10.61
CA TYR A 140 -2.29 14.91 11.14
C TYR A 140 -3.45 14.59 10.19
N ARG A 141 -3.65 13.30 9.90
CA ARG A 141 -4.61 12.86 8.88
C ARG A 141 -5.87 12.31 9.54
N TYR A 142 -7.01 12.88 9.16
CA TYR A 142 -8.33 12.32 9.43
C TYR A 142 -8.82 11.62 8.17
N PHE A 143 -9.15 10.34 8.26
CA PHE A 143 -9.61 9.57 7.09
C PHE A 143 -11.11 9.72 6.89
N ASN A 144 -11.51 10.06 5.67
CA ASN A 144 -12.92 10.12 5.27
C ASN A 144 -13.45 8.70 5.05
N ASN A 145 -14.55 8.35 5.72
CA ASN A 145 -15.26 7.09 5.47
C ASN A 145 -16.02 7.20 4.14
N ILE A 146 -15.52 6.54 3.09
CA ILE A 146 -16.04 6.60 1.72
C ILE A 146 -16.19 5.18 1.18
N ASN A 147 -17.43 4.76 0.92
CA ASN A 147 -17.80 3.43 0.47
C ASN A 147 -18.25 3.51 -1.00
N ARG A 148 -17.34 3.16 -1.93
CA ARG A 148 -17.59 3.27 -3.38
C ARG A 148 -18.65 2.26 -3.84
N LEU A 149 -19.59 2.72 -4.67
CA LEU A 149 -20.74 1.93 -5.11
C LEU A 149 -20.50 1.33 -6.50
N ALA A 150 -20.33 0.01 -6.60
CA ALA A 150 -20.06 -0.66 -7.87
C ALA A 150 -21.13 -0.39 -8.93
N GLY A 151 -22.42 -0.47 -8.57
CA GLY A 151 -23.56 -0.23 -9.46
C GLY A 151 -23.82 1.25 -9.80
N ARG A 152 -23.12 2.19 -9.15
CA ARG A 152 -23.31 3.64 -9.32
C ARG A 152 -21.98 4.39 -9.47
N TYR A 153 -20.91 3.71 -9.88
CA TYR A 153 -19.59 4.33 -10.05
C TYR A 153 -19.68 5.56 -10.98
N PRO A 154 -19.08 6.72 -10.63
CA PRO A 154 -18.08 6.95 -9.57
C PRO A 154 -18.65 7.45 -8.22
N GLN A 155 -19.92 7.17 -7.91
CA GLN A 155 -20.52 7.58 -6.64
C GLN A 155 -20.11 6.67 -5.46
N ALA A 156 -20.18 7.23 -4.26
CA ALA A 156 -19.95 6.55 -2.99
C ALA A 156 -20.97 7.04 -1.94
N HIS A 157 -21.10 6.32 -0.82
CA HIS A 157 -21.73 6.87 0.38
C HIS A 157 -20.70 7.12 1.48
N THR A 158 -21.00 8.08 2.36
CA THR A 158 -20.15 8.36 3.53
C THR A 158 -20.42 7.36 4.67
N ALA A 159 -20.17 7.72 5.93
CA ALA A 159 -20.62 6.93 7.08
C ALA A 159 -22.15 6.71 7.08
N SER A 160 -22.92 7.65 6.53
CA SER A 160 -24.35 7.46 6.27
C SER A 160 -24.58 6.96 4.84
N THR A 161 -25.34 5.87 4.70
CA THR A 161 -25.71 5.29 3.39
C THR A 161 -26.61 6.21 2.56
N SER A 162 -27.33 7.16 3.19
CA SER A 162 -28.15 8.15 2.50
C SER A 162 -27.35 9.34 1.96
N ASN A 163 -26.16 9.60 2.50
CA ASN A 163 -25.31 10.70 2.05
C ASN A 163 -24.41 10.24 0.90
N ILE A 164 -24.91 10.44 -0.32
CA ILE A 164 -24.22 10.09 -1.56
C ILE A 164 -23.32 11.23 -2.03
N VAL A 165 -22.09 10.88 -2.40
CA VAL A 165 -21.07 11.81 -2.91
C VAL A 165 -20.49 11.30 -4.23
N THR A 166 -19.99 12.20 -5.07
CA THR A 166 -19.24 11.85 -6.29
C THR A 166 -17.75 11.86 -6.00
N VAL A 167 -17.06 10.74 -6.26
CA VAL A 167 -15.63 10.59 -5.94
C VAL A 167 -14.75 10.98 -7.13
N TRP A 168 -13.92 12.00 -6.95
CA TRP A 168 -13.06 12.57 -7.99
C TRP A 168 -11.56 12.36 -7.74
N CYS A 169 -11.18 11.71 -6.64
CA CYS A 169 -9.78 11.47 -6.26
C CYS A 169 -9.43 9.96 -6.15
N SER A 170 -10.24 9.08 -6.74
CA SER A 170 -9.96 7.64 -6.78
C SER A 170 -8.91 7.31 -7.84
N ASN A 171 -7.96 6.43 -7.50
CA ASN A 171 -7.01 5.91 -8.48
C ASN A 171 -7.52 4.68 -9.24
N ASP A 172 -8.78 4.27 -9.06
CA ASP A 172 -9.46 3.32 -9.96
C ASP A 172 -9.81 4.03 -11.27
N TYR A 173 -8.75 4.35 -12.02
CA TYR A 173 -8.76 5.32 -13.12
C TYR A 173 -9.71 4.98 -14.25
N LEU A 174 -9.91 3.69 -14.49
CA LEU A 174 -10.69 3.17 -15.60
C LEU A 174 -11.96 2.43 -15.13
N GLY A 175 -12.28 2.52 -13.83
CA GLY A 175 -13.46 1.90 -13.23
C GLY A 175 -13.46 0.36 -13.31
N GLN A 176 -12.27 -0.25 -13.29
CA GLN A 176 -12.13 -1.69 -13.41
C GLN A 176 -12.54 -2.43 -12.15
N SER A 177 -12.52 -1.76 -10.98
CA SER A 177 -12.96 -2.39 -9.73
C SER A 177 -14.46 -2.74 -9.70
N LYS A 178 -15.23 -2.27 -10.68
CA LYS A 178 -16.65 -2.60 -10.87
C LYS A 178 -16.95 -3.23 -12.24
N ASN A 179 -15.92 -3.51 -13.05
CA ASN A 179 -16.12 -4.10 -14.37
C ASN A 179 -16.73 -5.51 -14.20
N PRO A 180 -17.88 -5.82 -14.83
CA PRO A 180 -18.51 -7.14 -14.71
C PRO A 180 -17.56 -8.31 -15.03
N VAL A 181 -16.71 -8.18 -16.06
CA VAL A 181 -15.71 -9.21 -16.42
C VAL A 181 -14.80 -9.52 -15.23
N VAL A 182 -14.33 -8.48 -14.57
CA VAL A 182 -13.41 -8.56 -13.43
C VAL A 182 -14.13 -9.15 -12.22
N VAL A 183 -15.29 -8.60 -11.87
CA VAL A 183 -16.08 -9.03 -10.72
C VAL A 183 -16.51 -10.49 -10.85
N ASP A 184 -16.94 -10.92 -12.03
CA ASP A 184 -17.40 -12.29 -12.24
C ASP A 184 -16.24 -13.29 -12.26
N ALA A 185 -15.07 -12.92 -12.78
CA ALA A 185 -13.85 -13.73 -12.65
C ALA A 185 -13.45 -13.92 -11.17
N MET A 186 -13.57 -12.85 -10.35
CA MET A 186 -13.31 -12.93 -8.92
C MET A 186 -14.30 -13.86 -8.20
N LYS A 187 -15.60 -13.76 -8.51
CA LYS A 187 -16.63 -14.64 -7.93
C LYS A 187 -16.39 -16.10 -8.30
N ALA A 188 -16.13 -16.39 -9.57
CA ALA A 188 -15.84 -17.74 -10.02
C ALA A 188 -14.63 -18.35 -9.28
N ALA A 189 -13.56 -17.57 -9.13
CA ALA A 189 -12.40 -18.00 -8.35
C ALA A 189 -12.70 -18.13 -6.84
N LEU A 190 -13.60 -17.32 -6.28
CA LEU A 190 -14.03 -17.43 -4.88
C LEU A 190 -14.81 -18.72 -4.63
N ASP A 191 -15.72 -19.07 -5.54
CA ASP A 191 -16.53 -20.29 -5.46
C ASP A 191 -15.67 -21.56 -5.58
N THR A 192 -14.64 -21.53 -6.43
CA THR A 192 -13.72 -22.67 -6.62
C THR A 192 -12.63 -22.77 -5.56
N TYR A 193 -11.94 -21.68 -5.26
CA TYR A 193 -10.69 -21.70 -4.47
C TYR A 193 -10.82 -21.10 -3.07
N GLY A 194 -11.97 -20.51 -2.74
CA GLY A 194 -12.18 -19.81 -1.48
C GLY A 194 -11.41 -18.49 -1.39
N ALA A 195 -11.36 -17.93 -0.18
CA ALA A 195 -10.90 -16.56 0.04
C ALA A 195 -9.37 -16.40 0.04
N GLY A 196 -8.66 -17.07 0.94
CA GLY A 196 -7.21 -16.87 1.14
C GLY A 196 -6.37 -17.89 0.39
N ALA A 197 -5.15 -17.52 0.01
CA ALA A 197 -4.18 -18.46 -0.56
C ALA A 197 -3.67 -19.51 0.47
N GLY A 198 -3.82 -19.24 1.77
CA GLY A 198 -3.50 -20.20 2.84
C GLY A 198 -2.01 -20.36 3.17
N GLY A 199 -1.11 -19.71 2.44
CA GLY A 199 0.33 -19.76 2.73
C GLY A 199 1.18 -18.84 1.87
N THR A 200 2.50 -18.95 2.02
CA THR A 200 3.49 -18.22 1.21
C THR A 200 3.63 -18.86 -0.16
N ARG A 201 4.30 -18.19 -1.11
CA ARG A 201 4.57 -18.77 -2.44
C ARG A 201 5.22 -20.16 -2.38
N ASN A 202 6.12 -20.39 -1.43
CA ASN A 202 6.79 -21.68 -1.31
C ASN A 202 5.95 -22.75 -0.58
N ILE A 203 5.01 -22.36 0.27
CA ILE A 203 4.27 -23.26 1.16
C ILE A 203 2.78 -23.12 0.86
N ALA A 204 2.28 -23.96 -0.05
CA ALA A 204 0.86 -24.05 -0.45
C ALA A 204 0.20 -22.78 -1.05
N GLY A 205 0.89 -21.64 -1.10
CA GLY A 205 0.35 -20.37 -1.61
C GLY A 205 0.69 -20.05 -3.07
N ASN A 206 1.19 -21.00 -3.87
CA ASN A 206 1.47 -20.78 -5.30
C ASN A 206 0.47 -21.57 -6.17
N SER A 207 -0.58 -20.89 -6.63
CA SER A 207 -1.62 -21.48 -7.48
C SER A 207 -1.41 -21.18 -8.97
N ALA A 208 -2.12 -21.91 -9.84
CA ALA A 208 -2.13 -21.65 -11.27
C ALA A 208 -2.50 -20.20 -11.64
N LEU A 209 -3.36 -19.55 -10.85
CA LEU A 209 -3.74 -18.15 -11.04
C LEU A 209 -2.57 -17.17 -10.81
N HIS A 210 -1.63 -17.50 -9.90
CA HIS A 210 -0.43 -16.70 -9.71
C HIS A 210 0.51 -16.80 -10.92
N LEU A 211 0.73 -18.03 -11.39
CA LEU A 211 1.55 -18.29 -12.58
C LEU A 211 0.94 -17.62 -13.83
N ARG A 212 -0.39 -17.67 -13.96
CA ARG A 212 -1.09 -17.01 -15.07
C ARG A 212 -0.93 -15.49 -15.00
N LEU A 213 -1.11 -14.90 -13.83
CA LEU A 213 -0.92 -13.46 -13.65
C LEU A 213 0.51 -13.02 -13.98
N GLU A 214 1.52 -13.77 -13.54
CA GLU A 214 2.92 -13.49 -13.87
C GLU A 214 3.20 -13.61 -15.37
N ALA A 215 2.64 -14.63 -16.04
CA ALA A 215 2.76 -14.77 -17.49
C ALA A 215 2.08 -13.63 -18.27
N GLU A 216 0.90 -13.19 -17.83
CA GLU A 216 0.16 -12.07 -18.45
C GLU A 216 0.91 -10.75 -18.27
N LEU A 217 1.51 -10.51 -17.11
CA LEU A 217 2.32 -9.32 -16.86
C LEU A 217 3.62 -9.33 -17.70
N ALA A 218 4.29 -10.48 -17.82
CA ALA A 218 5.45 -10.63 -18.70
C ALA A 218 5.07 -10.36 -20.16
N THR A 219 3.92 -10.89 -20.60
CA THR A 219 3.36 -10.67 -21.95
C THR A 219 3.04 -9.20 -22.20
N LEU A 220 2.38 -8.53 -21.25
CA LEU A 220 2.00 -7.12 -21.34
C LEU A 220 3.24 -6.24 -21.59
N HIS A 221 4.30 -6.45 -20.80
CA HIS A 221 5.54 -5.67 -20.86
C HIS A 221 6.55 -6.18 -21.89
N ARG A 222 6.23 -7.27 -22.62
CA ARG A 222 7.13 -7.96 -23.55
C ARG A 222 8.48 -8.29 -22.89
N LYS A 223 8.44 -8.71 -21.62
CA LYS A 223 9.60 -9.13 -20.82
C LYS A 223 9.63 -10.64 -20.67
N GLU A 224 10.79 -11.17 -20.31
CA GLU A 224 10.98 -12.61 -20.18
C GLU A 224 10.20 -13.20 -18.99
N ALA A 225 10.08 -12.43 -17.90
CA ALA A 225 9.36 -12.85 -16.71
C ALA A 225 8.76 -11.67 -15.95
N ALA A 226 7.81 -11.97 -15.08
CA ALA A 226 7.29 -11.05 -14.08
C ALA A 226 7.12 -11.74 -12.73
N LEU A 227 7.07 -10.96 -11.65
CA LEU A 227 6.93 -11.47 -10.28
C LEU A 227 5.92 -10.63 -9.51
N VAL A 228 4.93 -11.28 -8.89
CA VAL A 228 3.84 -10.60 -8.18
C VAL A 228 4.11 -10.49 -6.68
N PHE A 229 3.80 -9.31 -6.13
CA PHE A 229 3.93 -8.91 -4.73
C PHE A 229 2.58 -8.44 -4.17
N SER A 230 2.51 -8.32 -2.84
CA SER A 230 1.33 -7.84 -2.10
C SER A 230 0.90 -6.42 -2.47
N SER A 231 1.85 -5.56 -2.85
CA SER A 231 1.59 -4.20 -3.36
C SER A 231 2.80 -3.71 -4.16
N CYS A 232 2.64 -2.65 -4.95
CA CYS A 232 3.80 -2.04 -5.62
C CYS A 232 4.71 -1.28 -4.64
N PHE A 233 4.19 -0.90 -3.46
CA PHE A 233 5.06 -0.42 -2.40
C PHE A 233 6.09 -1.50 -2.03
N VAL A 234 5.63 -2.72 -1.79
CA VAL A 234 6.49 -3.86 -1.46
C VAL A 234 7.35 -4.27 -2.65
N ALA A 235 6.81 -4.27 -3.88
CA ALA A 235 7.61 -4.57 -5.07
C ALA A 235 8.81 -3.61 -5.21
N ASN A 236 8.58 -2.30 -5.13
CA ASN A 236 9.65 -1.32 -5.22
C ASN A 236 10.66 -1.46 -4.09
N ASP A 237 10.19 -1.53 -2.83
CA ASP A 237 11.07 -1.66 -1.67
C ASP A 237 11.91 -2.94 -1.75
N ALA A 238 11.28 -4.09 -1.95
CA ALA A 238 11.93 -5.39 -1.98
C ALA A 238 12.92 -5.51 -3.15
N THR A 239 12.54 -5.07 -4.36
CA THR A 239 13.43 -5.17 -5.53
C THR A 239 14.62 -4.24 -5.40
N LEU A 240 14.42 -2.94 -5.09
CA LEU A 240 15.52 -1.99 -4.97
C LEU A 240 16.48 -2.35 -3.82
N SER A 241 15.94 -2.71 -2.66
CA SER A 241 16.75 -3.09 -1.49
C SER A 241 17.57 -4.34 -1.77
N THR A 242 16.95 -5.39 -2.30
CA THR A 242 17.60 -6.69 -2.53
C THR A 242 18.63 -6.56 -3.66
N LEU A 243 18.24 -6.04 -4.82
CA LEU A 243 19.14 -5.90 -5.98
C LEU A 243 20.38 -5.08 -5.63
N CYS A 244 20.20 -3.88 -5.07
CA CYS A 244 21.33 -2.98 -4.85
C CYS A 244 22.21 -3.38 -3.67
N SER A 245 21.68 -4.13 -2.69
CA SER A 245 22.50 -4.72 -1.62
C SER A 245 23.30 -5.94 -2.10
N SER A 246 22.79 -6.68 -3.08
CA SER A 246 23.47 -7.85 -3.67
C SER A 246 24.54 -7.50 -4.69
N LEU A 247 24.56 -6.26 -5.21
CA LEU A 247 25.55 -5.79 -6.19
C LEU A 247 26.68 -5.01 -5.48
N PRO A 248 27.90 -5.56 -5.35
CA PRO A 248 28.99 -4.89 -4.63
C PRO A 248 29.34 -3.53 -5.23
N GLY A 249 29.35 -2.48 -4.41
CA GLY A 249 29.66 -1.13 -4.83
C GLY A 249 28.59 -0.47 -5.71
N CYS A 250 27.36 -0.99 -5.73
CA CYS A 250 26.26 -0.40 -6.48
C CYS A 250 26.01 1.07 -6.10
N VAL A 251 25.75 1.89 -7.12
CA VAL A 251 25.40 3.31 -6.97
C VAL A 251 24.03 3.55 -7.58
N ILE A 252 23.13 4.15 -6.81
CA ILE A 252 21.76 4.44 -7.22
C ILE A 252 21.62 5.92 -7.55
N PHE A 253 21.02 6.23 -8.69
CA PHE A 253 20.65 7.57 -9.13
C PHE A 253 19.12 7.67 -9.09
N SER A 254 18.60 8.46 -8.15
CA SER A 254 17.16 8.56 -7.89
C SER A 254 16.64 9.91 -8.32
N ASP A 255 15.56 9.95 -9.09
CA ASP A 255 14.82 11.18 -9.31
C ASP A 255 14.34 11.74 -7.96
N LYS A 256 14.42 13.06 -7.79
CA LYS A 256 14.02 13.78 -6.56
C LYS A 256 12.56 13.58 -6.20
N MET A 257 11.68 13.35 -7.17
CA MET A 257 10.25 13.17 -6.96
C MET A 257 9.81 11.70 -6.88
N ASN A 258 10.75 10.76 -6.82
CA ASN A 258 10.44 9.34 -6.69
C ASN A 258 9.53 9.05 -5.48
N HIS A 259 8.60 8.13 -5.68
CA HIS A 259 7.66 7.69 -4.67
C HIS A 259 8.35 7.15 -3.41
N ALA A 260 7.68 7.31 -2.26
CA ALA A 260 8.19 6.89 -0.97
C ALA A 260 8.62 5.41 -0.92
N SER A 261 7.95 4.51 -1.66
CA SER A 261 8.35 3.10 -1.73
C SER A 261 9.73 2.88 -2.34
N MET A 262 10.07 3.65 -3.39
CA MET A 262 11.39 3.60 -4.01
C MET A 262 12.44 4.17 -3.06
N ILE A 263 12.14 5.31 -2.43
CA ILE A 263 13.02 5.92 -1.43
C ILE A 263 13.31 4.94 -0.28
N GLN A 264 12.32 4.21 0.23
CA GLN A 264 12.53 3.20 1.26
C GLN A 264 13.44 2.08 0.78
N GLY A 265 13.18 1.48 -0.40
CA GLY A 265 14.03 0.42 -0.96
C GLY A 265 15.48 0.86 -1.15
N ILE A 266 15.69 2.07 -1.67
CA ILE A 266 17.01 2.69 -1.82
C ILE A 266 17.69 2.85 -0.46
N ARG A 267 16.98 3.34 0.56
CA ARG A 267 17.52 3.50 1.92
C ARG A 267 17.85 2.15 2.57
N HIS A 268 16.99 1.16 2.41
CA HIS A 268 17.18 -0.19 2.94
C HIS A 268 18.35 -0.92 2.29
N SER A 269 18.65 -0.63 1.01
CA SER A 269 19.80 -1.21 0.31
C SER A 269 21.15 -0.82 0.93
N LYS A 270 21.22 0.33 1.62
CA LYS A 270 22.46 0.97 2.10
C LYS A 270 23.48 1.30 1.00
N ALA A 271 23.14 1.12 -0.28
CA ALA A 271 23.99 1.47 -1.40
C ALA A 271 24.25 2.99 -1.44
N LYS A 272 25.36 3.38 -2.06
CA LYS A 272 25.64 4.80 -2.32
C LYS A 272 24.53 5.34 -3.21
N LYS A 273 24.02 6.53 -2.91
CA LYS A 273 22.94 7.14 -3.69
C LYS A 273 23.22 8.60 -4.01
N HIS A 274 22.76 9.00 -5.18
CA HIS A 274 22.72 10.36 -5.67
C HIS A 274 21.29 10.70 -6.05
N VAL A 275 20.83 11.89 -5.67
CA VAL A 275 19.50 12.39 -6.05
C VAL A 275 19.70 13.43 -7.14
N PHE A 276 19.17 13.19 -8.33
CA PHE A 276 19.17 14.20 -9.40
C PHE A 276 17.89 15.02 -9.36
N GLU A 277 17.96 16.25 -9.83
CA GLU A 277 16.80 17.15 -9.88
C GLU A 277 15.74 16.58 -10.82
N HIS A 278 14.47 16.80 -10.49
CA HIS A 278 13.35 16.13 -11.15
C HIS A 278 13.39 16.35 -12.67
N ASN A 279 13.42 15.25 -13.44
CA ASN A 279 13.52 15.25 -14.91
C ASN A 279 14.76 15.98 -15.50
N ASP A 280 15.76 16.34 -14.69
CA ASP A 280 16.99 17.00 -15.14
C ASP A 280 18.03 15.97 -15.60
N LEU A 281 18.07 15.77 -16.92
CA LEU A 281 19.00 14.84 -17.58
C LEU A 281 20.46 15.31 -17.52
N ALA A 282 20.70 16.62 -17.48
CA ALA A 282 22.06 17.16 -17.42
C ALA A 282 22.66 16.91 -16.04
N HIS A 283 21.89 17.13 -14.98
CA HIS A 283 22.31 16.80 -13.62
C HIS A 283 22.49 15.28 -13.46
N LEU A 284 21.58 14.46 -13.99
CA LEU A 284 21.75 13.00 -13.99
C LEU A 284 23.06 12.58 -14.69
N GLU A 285 23.36 13.12 -15.87
CA GLU A 285 24.59 12.84 -16.61
C GLU A 285 25.85 13.26 -15.85
N GLN A 286 25.84 14.45 -15.22
CA GLN A 286 26.93 14.93 -14.36
C GLN A 286 27.21 13.99 -13.20
N LEU A 287 26.17 13.42 -12.56
CA LEU A 287 26.33 12.47 -11.47
C LEU A 287 26.85 11.11 -11.97
N LEU A 288 26.34 10.62 -13.10
CA LEU A 288 26.76 9.35 -13.71
C LEU A 288 28.24 9.38 -14.12
N ALA A 289 28.70 10.50 -14.70
CA ALA A 289 30.06 10.66 -15.19
C ALA A 289 31.15 10.59 -14.10
N GLN A 290 30.77 10.67 -12.82
CA GLN A 290 31.70 10.56 -11.69
C GLN A 290 32.21 9.13 -11.45
N TYR A 291 31.64 8.12 -12.12
CA TYR A 291 31.94 6.71 -11.87
C TYR A 291 32.50 6.00 -13.10
N PRO A 292 33.44 5.06 -12.92
CA PRO A 292 33.88 4.16 -13.99
C PRO A 292 32.72 3.40 -14.62
N LEU A 293 32.85 3.08 -15.92
CA LEU A 293 31.84 2.29 -16.65
C LEU A 293 31.54 0.96 -15.96
N SER A 294 32.54 0.32 -15.35
CA SER A 294 32.44 -0.98 -14.66
C SER A 294 31.72 -0.94 -13.30
N THR A 295 31.51 0.22 -12.69
CA THR A 295 30.75 0.31 -11.43
C THR A 295 29.29 -0.10 -11.68
N PRO A 296 28.68 -1.00 -10.87
CA PRO A 296 27.26 -1.29 -10.99
C PRO A 296 26.43 -0.04 -10.67
N LYS A 297 25.53 0.34 -11.57
CA LYS A 297 24.71 1.55 -11.44
C LYS A 297 23.26 1.25 -11.73
N LEU A 298 22.35 1.90 -11.00
CA LEU A 298 20.91 1.83 -11.24
C LEU A 298 20.32 3.23 -11.28
N ILE A 299 19.54 3.54 -12.32
CA ILE A 299 18.77 4.79 -12.43
C ILE A 299 17.31 4.48 -12.12
N ALA A 300 16.77 5.08 -11.06
CA ALA A 300 15.41 4.87 -10.58
C ALA A 300 14.55 6.11 -10.82
N PHE A 301 13.43 5.96 -11.52
CA PHE A 301 12.53 7.05 -11.88
C PHE A 301 11.09 6.55 -12.16
N GLU A 302 10.13 7.47 -12.20
CA GLU A 302 8.73 7.17 -12.55
C GLU A 302 8.44 7.54 -14.01
N SER A 303 7.49 6.84 -14.64
CA SER A 303 6.97 7.22 -15.94
C SER A 303 5.95 8.36 -15.83
N VAL A 304 4.99 8.27 -14.91
CA VAL A 304 4.00 9.33 -14.61
C VAL A 304 4.07 9.63 -13.13
N TYR A 305 4.54 10.83 -12.78
CA TYR A 305 4.72 11.21 -11.38
C TYR A 305 3.38 11.53 -10.73
N SER A 306 3.07 10.80 -9.66
CA SER A 306 1.72 10.70 -9.10
C SER A 306 1.07 12.04 -8.71
N MET A 307 1.83 13.03 -8.24
CA MET A 307 1.28 14.26 -7.65
C MET A 307 1.30 15.46 -8.60
N SER A 308 2.31 15.55 -9.47
CA SER A 308 2.46 16.62 -10.47
C SER A 308 1.78 16.25 -11.79
N GLY A 309 1.69 14.95 -12.11
CA GLY A 309 1.26 14.46 -13.41
C GLY A 309 2.32 14.59 -14.50
N THR A 310 3.55 14.95 -14.14
CA THR A 310 4.68 15.10 -15.06
C THR A 310 5.14 13.73 -15.56
N VAL A 311 5.83 13.67 -16.70
CA VAL A 311 6.19 12.40 -17.33
C VAL A 311 7.71 12.25 -17.48
N GLY A 312 8.23 11.07 -17.17
CA GLY A 312 9.65 10.76 -17.25
C GLY A 312 10.17 10.75 -18.69
N ARG A 313 11.40 11.23 -18.88
CA ARG A 313 12.12 11.21 -20.17
C ARG A 313 12.77 9.85 -20.44
N ILE A 314 11.93 8.83 -20.58
CA ILE A 314 12.33 7.40 -20.63
C ILE A 314 13.43 7.13 -21.68
N PRO A 315 13.28 7.54 -22.97
CA PRO A 315 14.27 7.23 -23.99
C PRO A 315 15.64 7.83 -23.69
N GLU A 316 15.68 9.08 -23.22
CA GLU A 316 16.91 9.77 -22.88
C GLU A 316 17.57 9.18 -21.63
N ILE A 317 16.78 8.78 -20.62
CA ILE A 317 17.31 8.08 -19.44
C ILE A 317 17.88 6.72 -19.84
N CYS A 318 17.21 5.94 -20.69
CA CYS A 318 17.75 4.68 -21.24
C CYS A 318 19.05 4.91 -22.04
N ALA A 319 19.14 6.00 -22.81
CA ALA A 319 20.36 6.36 -23.53
C ALA A 319 21.53 6.67 -22.58
N LEU A 320 21.27 7.43 -21.51
CA LEU A 320 22.26 7.68 -20.44
C LEU A 320 22.65 6.40 -19.71
N ALA A 321 21.68 5.53 -19.40
CA ALA A 321 21.92 4.25 -18.75
C ALA A 321 22.90 3.40 -19.58
N LYS A 322 22.65 3.28 -20.90
CA LYS A 322 23.54 2.59 -21.82
C LYS A 322 24.92 3.24 -21.91
N LYS A 323 24.98 4.58 -22.01
CA LYS A 323 26.24 5.34 -22.12
C LYS A 323 27.15 5.15 -20.90
N TYR A 324 26.56 5.07 -19.71
CA TYR A 324 27.30 5.03 -18.43
C TYR A 324 27.28 3.66 -17.73
N GLY A 325 26.78 2.61 -18.40
CA GLY A 325 26.77 1.25 -17.86
C GLY A 325 25.87 1.11 -16.63
N ALA A 326 24.69 1.71 -16.67
CA ALA A 326 23.65 1.57 -15.65
C ALA A 326 22.47 0.74 -16.18
N ILE A 327 21.74 0.12 -15.26
CA ILE A 327 20.41 -0.43 -15.53
C ILE A 327 19.32 0.57 -15.11
N THR A 328 18.13 0.42 -15.67
CA THR A 328 16.97 1.28 -15.43
C THR A 328 15.92 0.57 -14.58
N PHE A 329 15.42 1.28 -13.58
CA PHE A 329 14.28 0.89 -12.76
C PHE A 329 13.18 1.93 -13.01
N LEU A 330 12.17 1.53 -13.77
CA LEU A 330 11.05 2.38 -14.18
C LEU A 330 9.78 1.98 -13.44
N ASP A 331 9.25 2.89 -12.63
CA ASP A 331 7.93 2.74 -12.02
C ASP A 331 6.84 3.27 -12.98
N GLU A 332 5.98 2.37 -13.46
CA GLU A 332 4.84 2.65 -14.36
C GLU A 332 3.50 2.57 -13.63
N VAL A 333 3.48 2.67 -12.30
CA VAL A 333 2.29 2.51 -11.45
C VAL A 333 1.13 3.44 -11.83
N HIS A 334 1.44 4.67 -12.24
CA HIS A 334 0.45 5.66 -12.69
C HIS A 334 0.31 5.69 -14.22
N ALA A 335 0.70 4.61 -14.90
CA ALA A 335 0.65 4.55 -16.35
C ALA A 335 0.07 3.24 -16.90
N VAL A 336 0.38 2.11 -16.27
CA VAL A 336 -0.17 0.81 -16.69
C VAL A 336 -1.70 0.84 -16.69
N GLY A 337 -2.29 0.22 -17.70
CA GLY A 337 -3.70 0.29 -18.10
C GLY A 337 -4.09 1.52 -18.93
N MET A 338 -3.35 2.63 -18.84
CA MET A 338 -3.76 3.95 -19.35
C MET A 338 -2.96 4.49 -20.54
N TYR A 339 -1.72 4.02 -20.73
CA TYR A 339 -0.84 4.46 -21.82
C TYR A 339 -0.37 3.29 -22.67
N GLY A 340 -0.11 3.61 -23.94
CA GLY A 340 0.13 2.65 -25.01
C GLY A 340 -1.16 2.02 -25.57
N PRO A 341 -1.08 1.36 -26.74
CA PRO A 341 -2.25 0.75 -27.38
C PRO A 341 -2.84 -0.40 -26.57
N HIS A 342 -2.04 -1.10 -25.75
CA HIS A 342 -2.50 -2.21 -24.89
C HIS A 342 -2.50 -1.85 -23.40
N GLY A 343 -2.13 -0.63 -23.03
CA GLY A 343 -2.07 -0.24 -21.63
C GLY A 343 -0.82 -0.77 -20.92
N ALA A 344 0.28 -1.06 -21.61
CA ALA A 344 1.50 -1.52 -20.94
C ALA A 344 2.28 -0.36 -20.27
N GLY A 345 1.98 0.90 -20.58
CA GLY A 345 2.58 2.06 -19.92
C GLY A 345 3.07 3.11 -20.90
N VAL A 346 3.77 4.13 -20.38
CA VAL A 346 4.35 5.21 -21.18
C VAL A 346 5.50 4.68 -22.05
N ALA A 347 6.28 3.72 -21.57
CA ALA A 347 7.34 3.10 -22.35
C ALA A 347 6.80 2.43 -23.63
N GLU A 348 5.63 1.78 -23.54
CA GLU A 348 4.91 1.26 -24.72
C GLU A 348 4.43 2.40 -25.64
N HIS A 349 3.99 3.51 -25.04
CA HIS A 349 3.38 4.62 -25.77
C HIS A 349 4.36 5.35 -26.69
N TYR A 350 5.65 5.39 -26.37
CA TYR A 350 6.67 5.96 -27.26
C TYR A 350 6.68 5.29 -28.64
N ASP A 351 6.42 3.98 -28.70
CA ASP A 351 6.41 3.16 -29.90
C ASP A 351 4.98 2.72 -30.29
N TYR A 352 3.98 3.56 -30.04
CA TYR A 352 2.55 3.26 -30.18
C TYR A 352 2.18 2.45 -31.43
N ALA A 353 2.56 2.94 -32.61
CA ALA A 353 2.20 2.31 -33.89
C ALA A 353 2.95 1.00 -34.14
N ALA A 354 4.17 0.86 -33.63
CA ALA A 354 4.91 -0.40 -33.69
C ALA A 354 4.30 -1.42 -32.72
N SER A 355 3.97 -0.99 -31.49
CA SER A 355 3.33 -1.85 -30.50
C SER A 355 1.99 -2.39 -31.00
N LEU A 356 1.13 -1.53 -31.55
CA LEU A 356 -0.20 -1.90 -32.06
C LEU A 356 -0.16 -2.96 -33.17
N ARG A 357 0.93 -3.01 -33.97
CA ARG A 357 1.09 -3.99 -35.07
C ARG A 357 1.74 -5.29 -34.63
N ALA A 358 2.49 -5.26 -33.54
CA ALA A 358 3.26 -6.41 -33.11
C ALA A 358 2.36 -7.38 -32.31
N PRO A 359 2.49 -8.70 -32.53
CA PRO A 359 1.83 -9.72 -31.73
C PRO A 359 2.02 -9.53 -30.22
N ALA A 360 1.02 -9.94 -29.44
CA ALA A 360 1.07 -9.89 -27.98
C ALA A 360 2.28 -10.66 -27.44
N GLY A 361 2.99 -10.08 -26.47
CA GLY A 361 4.20 -10.67 -25.87
C GLY A 361 5.44 -10.66 -26.77
N GLN A 362 5.32 -10.42 -28.08
CA GLN A 362 6.48 -10.42 -28.96
C GLN A 362 7.38 -9.22 -28.65
N ARG A 363 8.63 -9.47 -28.30
CA ARG A 363 9.65 -8.42 -28.11
C ARG A 363 9.77 -7.54 -29.37
N ILE A 364 9.87 -6.23 -29.19
CA ILE A 364 10.17 -5.26 -30.27
C ILE A 364 11.59 -4.73 -30.02
N PRO A 365 12.63 -5.29 -30.66
CA PRO A 365 14.00 -4.89 -30.43
C PRO A 365 14.21 -3.39 -30.66
N GLY A 366 14.80 -2.71 -29.68
CA GLY A 366 15.12 -1.29 -29.76
C GLY A 366 13.97 -0.34 -29.44
N SER A 367 12.74 -0.85 -29.23
CA SER A 367 11.66 -0.02 -28.65
C SER A 367 12.04 0.50 -27.26
N VAL A 368 11.41 1.58 -26.81
CA VAL A 368 11.66 2.18 -25.49
C VAL A 368 11.33 1.19 -24.38
N MET A 369 10.21 0.47 -24.48
CA MET A 369 9.86 -0.59 -23.52
C MET A 369 10.86 -1.74 -23.50
N ASP A 370 11.48 -2.07 -24.65
CA ASP A 370 12.56 -3.06 -24.72
C ASP A 370 13.83 -2.58 -24.00
N GLN A 371 14.16 -1.29 -24.10
CA GLN A 371 15.35 -0.67 -23.48
C GLN A 371 15.27 -0.51 -21.96
N VAL A 372 14.08 -0.59 -21.35
CA VAL A 372 13.91 -0.53 -19.89
C VAL A 372 14.26 -1.88 -19.27
N ASP A 373 15.14 -1.94 -18.26
CA ASP A 373 15.59 -3.21 -17.68
C ASP A 373 14.56 -3.80 -16.71
N ILE A 374 13.99 -2.95 -15.86
CA ILE A 374 13.02 -3.33 -14.82
C ILE A 374 11.83 -2.38 -14.89
N VAL A 375 10.66 -2.94 -15.15
CA VAL A 375 9.38 -2.22 -15.01
C VAL A 375 8.73 -2.64 -13.72
N THR A 376 8.24 -1.69 -12.92
CA THR A 376 7.33 -1.98 -11.82
C THR A 376 5.95 -1.38 -12.06
N GLY A 377 4.93 -2.06 -11.55
CA GLY A 377 3.56 -1.63 -11.72
C GLY A 377 2.66 -2.10 -10.58
N THR A 378 1.43 -1.57 -10.56
CA THR A 378 0.42 -1.94 -9.57
C THR A 378 -0.81 -2.54 -10.23
N LEU A 379 -1.46 -3.44 -9.50
CA LEU A 379 -2.80 -3.95 -9.84
C LEU A 379 -3.91 -3.09 -9.22
N GLY A 380 -3.59 -2.18 -8.31
CA GLY A 380 -4.56 -1.44 -7.48
C GLY A 380 -5.01 -0.09 -8.01
N LYS A 381 -4.70 0.25 -9.27
CA LYS A 381 -5.06 1.53 -9.89
C LYS A 381 -5.93 1.33 -11.11
N ALA A 382 -5.40 1.51 -12.33
CA ALA A 382 -6.17 1.34 -13.56
C ALA A 382 -6.79 -0.06 -13.69
N PHE A 383 -6.11 -1.10 -13.19
CA PHE A 383 -6.62 -2.48 -13.15
C PHE A 383 -7.66 -2.75 -12.04
N GLY A 384 -7.84 -1.84 -11.08
CA GLY A 384 -8.97 -1.90 -10.12
C GLY A 384 -8.95 -3.01 -9.06
N ILE A 385 -7.81 -3.68 -8.85
CA ILE A 385 -7.65 -4.80 -7.90
C ILE A 385 -6.71 -4.39 -6.74
N VAL A 386 -5.76 -5.23 -6.34
CA VAL A 386 -4.69 -4.95 -5.37
C VAL A 386 -3.50 -5.86 -5.67
N GLY A 387 -2.30 -5.35 -5.44
CA GLY A 387 -1.04 -6.04 -5.75
C GLY A 387 -0.03 -5.13 -6.43
N GLY A 388 1.19 -5.62 -6.55
CA GLY A 388 2.25 -5.01 -7.34
C GLY A 388 3.06 -6.07 -8.05
N TYR A 389 3.90 -5.66 -8.98
CA TYR A 389 4.76 -6.58 -9.69
C TYR A 389 6.02 -5.89 -10.20
N ILE A 390 6.99 -6.71 -10.57
CA ILE A 390 8.08 -6.33 -11.47
C ILE A 390 8.00 -7.16 -12.75
N ALA A 391 8.48 -6.63 -13.87
CA ALA A 391 8.70 -7.35 -15.11
C ALA A 391 10.10 -7.00 -15.65
N ALA A 392 10.90 -8.03 -15.95
CA ALA A 392 12.31 -7.88 -16.31
C ALA A 392 12.86 -9.14 -17.02
N SER A 393 14.18 -9.27 -17.13
CA SER A 393 14.81 -10.52 -17.54
C SER A 393 14.50 -11.65 -16.56
N SER A 394 14.47 -12.88 -17.07
CA SER A 394 14.22 -14.09 -16.30
C SER A 394 15.18 -14.21 -15.12
N SER A 395 16.47 -14.00 -15.33
CA SER A 395 17.48 -14.06 -14.27
C SER A 395 17.30 -13.00 -13.18
N LEU A 396 16.90 -11.77 -13.54
CA LEU A 396 16.64 -10.74 -12.54
C LEU A 396 15.42 -11.08 -11.70
N VAL A 397 14.33 -11.47 -12.35
CA VAL A 397 13.10 -11.90 -11.67
C VAL A 397 13.41 -13.08 -10.74
N ASP A 398 14.19 -14.05 -11.20
CA ASP A 398 14.53 -15.23 -10.42
C ASP A 398 15.43 -14.92 -9.22
N MET A 399 16.35 -13.97 -9.38
CA MET A 399 17.17 -13.45 -8.28
C MET A 399 16.29 -12.75 -7.24
N ILE A 400 15.36 -11.88 -7.64
CA ILE A 400 14.44 -11.24 -6.70
C ILE A 400 13.53 -12.27 -6.02
N ARG A 401 12.98 -13.22 -6.77
CA ARG A 401 12.15 -14.33 -6.24
C ARG A 401 12.88 -15.14 -5.17
N SER A 402 14.19 -15.33 -5.34
CA SER A 402 15.00 -16.21 -4.49
C SER A 402 15.61 -15.49 -3.27
N TYR A 403 15.78 -14.16 -3.34
CA TYR A 403 16.50 -13.41 -2.31
C TYR A 403 15.66 -12.36 -1.58
N ALA A 404 14.54 -11.89 -2.15
CA ALA A 404 13.80 -10.77 -1.57
C ALA A 404 12.91 -11.22 -0.40
N PRO A 405 13.19 -10.80 0.86
CA PRO A 405 12.42 -11.26 2.01
C PRO A 405 10.97 -10.78 1.99
N GLY A 406 10.72 -9.58 1.43
CA GLY A 406 9.38 -9.03 1.24
C GLY A 406 8.51 -9.81 0.24
N PHE A 407 9.10 -10.72 -0.54
CA PHE A 407 8.40 -11.69 -1.37
C PHE A 407 8.25 -13.04 -0.67
N ILE A 408 9.33 -13.55 -0.06
CA ILE A 408 9.41 -14.92 0.44
C ILE A 408 8.57 -15.13 1.72
N PHE A 409 8.66 -14.17 2.65
CA PHE A 409 8.13 -14.32 4.02
C PHE A 409 6.79 -13.62 4.22
N THR A 410 5.93 -13.67 3.20
CA THR A 410 4.57 -13.14 3.25
C THR A 410 3.59 -14.13 2.62
N THR A 411 2.35 -14.12 3.11
CA THR A 411 1.24 -14.83 2.47
C THR A 411 1.02 -14.30 1.06
N SER A 412 0.75 -15.20 0.10
CA SER A 412 0.45 -14.85 -1.29
C SER A 412 -0.86 -14.09 -1.44
N LEU A 413 -1.04 -13.44 -2.59
CA LEU A 413 -2.32 -12.80 -2.91
C LEU A 413 -3.48 -13.81 -2.93
N PRO A 414 -4.68 -13.44 -2.48
CA PRO A 414 -5.88 -14.26 -2.62
C PRO A 414 -6.10 -14.72 -4.08
N PRO A 415 -6.48 -16.00 -4.33
CA PRO A 415 -6.80 -16.47 -5.69
C PRO A 415 -7.85 -15.63 -6.42
N PRO A 416 -8.95 -15.15 -5.79
CA PRO A 416 -9.90 -14.24 -6.44
C PRO A 416 -9.26 -12.95 -6.93
N ILE A 417 -8.31 -12.40 -6.17
CA ILE A 417 -7.57 -11.18 -6.52
C ILE A 417 -6.69 -11.43 -7.76
N ALA A 418 -6.01 -12.58 -7.83
CA ALA A 418 -5.22 -12.94 -9.02
C ALA A 418 -6.10 -13.11 -10.26
N ALA A 419 -7.26 -13.79 -10.15
CA ALA A 419 -8.20 -13.98 -11.24
C ALA A 419 -8.77 -12.64 -11.76
N GLY A 420 -9.20 -11.76 -10.87
CA GLY A 420 -9.67 -10.42 -11.23
C GLY A 420 -8.59 -9.58 -11.92
N ALA A 421 -7.33 -9.68 -11.47
CA ALA A 421 -6.21 -8.96 -12.08
C ALA A 421 -5.94 -9.45 -13.51
N VAL A 422 -5.90 -10.77 -13.75
CA VAL A 422 -5.77 -11.35 -15.10
C VAL A 422 -6.89 -10.85 -16.02
N ALA A 423 -8.14 -10.94 -15.55
CA ALA A 423 -9.30 -10.50 -16.31
C ALA A 423 -9.25 -9.00 -16.66
N SER A 424 -8.80 -8.16 -15.72
CA SER A 424 -8.67 -6.72 -15.96
C SER A 424 -7.55 -6.39 -16.95
N ILE A 425 -6.39 -7.04 -16.83
CA ILE A 425 -5.26 -6.85 -17.75
C ILE A 425 -5.68 -7.24 -19.17
N GLN A 426 -6.24 -8.43 -19.36
CA GLN A 426 -6.66 -8.90 -20.68
C GLN A 426 -7.75 -8.02 -21.28
N TYR A 427 -8.73 -7.57 -20.48
CA TYR A 427 -9.76 -6.63 -20.93
C TYR A 427 -9.15 -5.31 -21.43
N LEU A 428 -8.27 -4.69 -20.64
CA LEU A 428 -7.64 -3.41 -21.00
C LEU A 428 -6.62 -3.53 -22.13
N SER A 429 -5.97 -4.68 -22.27
CA SER A 429 -5.10 -4.97 -23.42
C SER A 429 -5.88 -5.02 -24.73
N ALA A 430 -7.13 -5.49 -24.70
CA ALA A 430 -7.98 -5.61 -25.88
C ALA A 430 -8.85 -4.38 -26.18
N SER A 431 -9.03 -3.46 -25.21
CA SER A 431 -9.91 -2.30 -25.31
C SER A 431 -9.16 -0.99 -25.11
N GLN A 432 -9.26 -0.08 -26.09
CA GLN A 432 -8.73 1.29 -26.02
C GLN A 432 -9.80 2.30 -25.61
N ARG A 433 -11.07 1.91 -25.55
CA ARG A 433 -12.21 2.78 -25.26
C ARG A 433 -12.03 3.55 -23.95
N GLU A 434 -11.61 2.86 -22.89
CA GLU A 434 -11.43 3.41 -21.55
C GLU A 434 -10.35 4.50 -21.57
N ARG A 435 -9.23 4.24 -22.25
CA ARG A 435 -8.13 5.21 -22.40
C ARG A 435 -8.59 6.45 -23.16
N VAL A 436 -9.27 6.27 -24.29
CA VAL A 436 -9.81 7.38 -25.09
C VAL A 436 -10.76 8.26 -24.27
N LEU A 437 -11.70 7.65 -23.53
CA LEU A 437 -12.66 8.39 -22.71
C LEU A 437 -11.98 9.13 -21.56
N GLN A 438 -11.06 8.47 -20.85
CA GLN A 438 -10.31 9.11 -19.78
C GLN A 438 -9.55 10.35 -20.28
N GLN A 439 -8.81 10.21 -21.39
CA GLN A 439 -8.05 11.32 -21.96
C GLN A 439 -8.95 12.46 -22.45
N THR A 440 -10.11 12.11 -23.05
CA THR A 440 -11.10 13.10 -23.49
C THR A 440 -11.65 13.89 -22.30
N HIS A 441 -12.17 13.20 -21.27
CA HIS A 441 -12.75 13.83 -20.09
C HIS A 441 -11.73 14.65 -19.29
N MET A 442 -10.47 14.18 -19.24
CA MET A 442 -9.39 14.91 -18.59
C MET A 442 -9.09 16.24 -19.30
N ARG A 443 -9.00 16.25 -20.63
CA ARG A 443 -8.77 17.47 -21.40
C ARG A 443 -9.91 18.45 -21.26
N GLU A 444 -11.14 17.96 -21.36
CA GLU A 444 -12.33 18.78 -21.17
C GLU A 444 -12.33 19.41 -19.78
N LEU A 445 -12.01 18.65 -18.72
CA LEU A 445 -11.90 19.19 -17.37
C LEU A 445 -10.77 20.22 -17.23
N LYS A 446 -9.58 19.97 -17.77
CA LYS A 446 -8.48 20.95 -17.75
C LYS A 446 -8.90 22.26 -18.45
N ALA A 447 -9.57 22.17 -19.60
CA ALA A 447 -10.09 23.32 -20.34
C ALA A 447 -11.17 24.08 -19.56
N ASP A 448 -12.15 23.36 -18.99
CA ASP A 448 -13.25 23.96 -18.21
C ASP A 448 -12.70 24.70 -16.97
N LEU A 449 -11.71 24.13 -16.27
CA LEU A 449 -11.07 24.76 -15.12
C LEU A 449 -10.23 25.98 -15.51
N ALA A 450 -9.49 25.89 -16.62
CA ALA A 450 -8.71 27.01 -17.14
C ALA A 450 -9.61 28.19 -17.53
N ALA A 451 -10.77 27.93 -18.14
CA ALA A 451 -11.73 28.95 -18.55
C ALA A 451 -12.27 29.78 -17.38
N VAL A 452 -12.32 29.21 -16.17
CA VAL A 452 -12.73 29.92 -14.94
C VAL A 452 -11.53 30.36 -14.08
N GLY A 453 -10.29 30.23 -14.58
CA GLY A 453 -9.08 30.69 -13.88
C GLY A 453 -8.70 29.86 -12.65
N ILE A 454 -9.14 28.59 -12.56
CA ILE A 454 -8.69 27.66 -11.51
C ILE A 454 -7.24 27.22 -11.82
N PRO A 455 -6.30 27.29 -10.86
CA PRO A 455 -4.87 27.07 -11.09
C PRO A 455 -4.52 25.58 -11.22
N VAL A 456 -4.70 25.00 -12.40
CA VAL A 456 -4.25 23.63 -12.69
C VAL A 456 -2.74 23.61 -12.94
N VAL A 457 -2.01 22.77 -12.21
CA VAL A 457 -0.57 22.50 -12.44
C VAL A 457 -0.40 21.88 -13.83
N PRO A 458 0.35 22.52 -14.76
CA PRO A 458 0.52 22.03 -16.12
C PRO A 458 1.16 20.65 -16.15
N ASN A 459 0.59 19.75 -16.95
CA ASN A 459 1.14 18.40 -17.13
C ASN A 459 0.52 17.68 -18.35
N PRO A 460 1.24 16.73 -18.97
CA PRO A 460 0.77 16.00 -20.16
C PRO A 460 -0.02 14.72 -19.84
N SER A 461 -0.32 14.43 -18.56
CA SER A 461 -0.95 13.18 -18.10
C SER A 461 -2.44 13.32 -17.77
N HIS A 462 -3.03 12.21 -17.29
CA HIS A 462 -4.43 12.09 -16.89
C HIS A 462 -4.76 12.75 -15.53
N ILE A 463 -3.75 13.24 -14.80
CA ILE A 463 -3.92 13.83 -13.47
C ILE A 463 -4.22 15.34 -13.61
N VAL A 464 -5.15 15.84 -12.80
CA VAL A 464 -5.55 17.25 -12.76
C VAL A 464 -5.26 17.80 -11.35
N PRO A 465 -4.02 18.21 -11.05
CA PRO A 465 -3.67 18.81 -9.77
C PRO A 465 -4.08 20.29 -9.77
N VAL A 466 -4.92 20.70 -8.83
CA VAL A 466 -5.31 22.10 -8.64
C VAL A 466 -4.51 22.67 -7.48
N LEU A 467 -3.65 23.65 -7.75
CA LEU A 467 -2.78 24.28 -6.77
C LEU A 467 -3.59 25.12 -5.77
N VAL A 468 -3.34 24.91 -4.49
CA VAL A 468 -3.88 25.73 -3.39
C VAL A 468 -2.74 26.49 -2.69
N GLY A 469 -1.61 25.82 -2.44
CA GLY A 469 -0.40 26.42 -1.90
C GLY A 469 -0.41 26.70 -0.38
N ASP A 470 -1.42 26.19 0.32
CA ASP A 470 -1.49 26.18 1.78
C ASP A 470 -2.28 24.95 2.27
N ALA A 471 -1.80 24.31 3.33
CA ALA A 471 -2.34 23.05 3.85
C ALA A 471 -3.70 23.21 4.52
N GLU A 472 -3.91 24.28 5.28
CA GLU A 472 -5.17 24.57 5.95
C GLU A 472 -6.26 24.90 4.94
N SER A 473 -5.94 25.80 4.00
CA SER A 473 -6.82 26.17 2.89
C SER A 473 -7.17 24.97 1.99
N ALA A 474 -6.20 24.11 1.66
CA ALA A 474 -6.46 22.91 0.86
C ALA A 474 -7.41 21.95 1.58
N LYS A 475 -7.22 21.76 2.89
CA LYS A 475 -8.12 20.97 3.72
C LYS A 475 -9.51 21.59 3.79
N ALA A 476 -9.62 22.89 4.05
CA ALA A 476 -10.90 23.59 4.11
C ALA A 476 -11.66 23.45 2.77
N ALA A 477 -10.97 23.58 1.64
CA ALA A 477 -11.57 23.38 0.31
C ALA A 477 -12.08 21.95 0.10
N SER A 478 -11.28 20.94 0.48
CA SER A 478 -11.67 19.52 0.43
C SER A 478 -12.89 19.23 1.31
N ASP A 479 -12.91 19.77 2.54
CA ASP A 479 -14.00 19.56 3.49
C ASP A 479 -15.30 20.23 3.01
N MET A 480 -15.22 21.46 2.48
CA MET A 480 -16.37 22.19 1.93
C MET A 480 -16.95 21.50 0.68
N LEU A 481 -16.08 21.04 -0.24
CA LEU A 481 -16.51 20.22 -1.38
C LEU A 481 -17.28 18.98 -0.94
N LEU A 482 -16.80 18.30 0.11
CA LEU A 482 -17.43 17.08 0.60
C LEU A 482 -18.75 17.37 1.31
N ALA A 483 -18.76 18.31 2.25
CA ALA A 483 -19.90 18.58 3.13
C ALA A 483 -21.04 19.33 2.42
N GLU A 484 -20.73 20.32 1.61
CA GLU A 484 -21.74 21.22 1.02
C GLU A 484 -22.07 20.85 -0.42
N HIS A 485 -21.08 20.33 -1.15
CA HIS A 485 -21.23 20.02 -2.58
C HIS A 485 -21.34 18.52 -2.86
N GLY A 486 -21.24 17.64 -1.87
CA GLY A 486 -21.27 16.17 -2.09
C GLY A 486 -20.23 15.72 -3.13
N ILE A 487 -19.05 16.32 -3.11
CA ILE A 487 -17.93 16.05 -4.01
C ILE A 487 -16.73 15.66 -3.16
N TYR A 488 -16.20 14.45 -3.38
CA TYR A 488 -15.00 14.01 -2.68
C TYR A 488 -13.76 14.21 -3.56
N VAL A 489 -12.98 15.23 -3.22
CA VAL A 489 -11.61 15.46 -3.74
C VAL A 489 -10.70 15.66 -2.54
N GLN A 490 -9.73 14.77 -2.37
CA GLN A 490 -8.81 14.83 -1.23
C GLN A 490 -7.78 15.96 -1.38
N SER A 491 -7.56 16.70 -0.29
CA SER A 491 -6.40 17.59 -0.16
C SER A 491 -5.10 16.82 0.02
N ILE A 492 -4.06 17.23 -0.69
CA ILE A 492 -2.74 16.64 -0.67
C ILE A 492 -1.75 17.63 -0.07
N ASN A 493 -1.19 17.28 1.08
CA ASN A 493 -0.28 18.10 1.88
C ASN A 493 1.05 17.36 2.13
N TYR A 494 2.00 18.02 2.81
CA TYR A 494 3.23 17.39 3.28
C TYR A 494 2.95 16.10 4.10
N PRO A 495 3.78 15.04 3.98
CA PRO A 495 4.99 14.90 3.16
C PRO A 495 4.76 14.44 1.72
N THR A 496 3.51 14.39 1.25
CA THR A 496 3.21 13.88 -0.10
C THR A 496 3.63 14.88 -1.19
N VAL A 497 3.52 16.18 -0.90
CA VAL A 497 4.02 17.29 -1.74
C VAL A 497 4.80 18.28 -0.87
N PRO A 498 5.73 19.08 -1.45
CA PRO A 498 6.43 20.12 -0.72
C PRO A 498 5.49 21.16 -0.09
N VAL A 499 5.93 21.78 0.99
CA VAL A 499 5.20 22.89 1.63
C VAL A 499 5.08 24.06 0.64
N GLY A 500 3.90 24.67 0.57
CA GLY A 500 3.57 25.72 -0.40
C GLY A 500 3.18 25.21 -1.79
N GLU A 501 3.07 23.89 -1.97
CA GLU A 501 2.58 23.24 -3.19
C GLU A 501 1.38 22.30 -2.93
N GLU A 502 0.69 22.52 -1.82
CA GLU A 502 -0.52 21.81 -1.44
C GLU A 502 -1.58 21.97 -2.52
N ARG A 503 -2.32 20.89 -2.78
CA ARG A 503 -3.19 20.80 -3.94
C ARG A 503 -4.39 19.90 -3.71
N LEU A 504 -5.44 20.13 -4.49
CA LEU A 504 -6.52 19.17 -4.68
C LEU A 504 -6.15 18.27 -5.86
N ARG A 505 -6.11 16.95 -5.65
CA ARG A 505 -5.74 16.01 -6.71
C ARG A 505 -6.98 15.37 -7.33
N ILE A 506 -7.32 15.83 -8.52
CA ILE A 506 -8.48 15.33 -9.28
C ILE A 506 -8.02 14.33 -10.34
N THR A 507 -8.76 13.24 -10.47
CA THR A 507 -8.45 12.09 -11.32
C THR A 507 -9.71 11.66 -12.07
N PRO A 508 -10.06 12.35 -13.17
CA PRO A 508 -11.24 12.01 -13.95
C PRO A 508 -11.11 10.61 -14.54
N SER A 509 -12.25 9.93 -14.66
CA SER A 509 -12.36 8.58 -15.21
C SER A 509 -13.34 8.55 -16.39
N PRO A 510 -13.40 7.43 -17.15
CA PRO A 510 -14.38 7.27 -18.22
C PRO A 510 -15.84 7.41 -17.79
N SER A 511 -16.15 7.32 -16.50
CA SER A 511 -17.53 7.43 -15.96
C SER A 511 -17.87 8.80 -15.38
N HIS A 512 -16.95 9.76 -15.42
CA HIS A 512 -17.23 11.15 -15.06
C HIS A 512 -17.79 11.90 -16.28
N ASP A 513 -19.11 11.94 -16.41
CA ASP A 513 -19.80 12.56 -17.54
C ASP A 513 -19.76 14.10 -17.51
N ALA A 514 -20.25 14.71 -18.59
CA ALA A 514 -20.30 16.17 -18.72
C ALA A 514 -21.14 16.87 -17.62
N PRO A 515 -22.34 16.38 -17.23
CA PRO A 515 -23.06 16.92 -16.08
C PRO A 515 -22.27 16.90 -14.77
N MET A 516 -21.62 15.77 -14.44
CA MET A 516 -20.78 15.67 -13.24
C MET A 516 -19.61 16.65 -13.30
N ARG A 517 -18.95 16.76 -14.45
CA ARG A 517 -17.85 17.71 -14.66
C ARG A 517 -18.28 19.16 -14.48
N ALA A 518 -19.39 19.56 -15.10
CA ALA A 518 -19.94 20.90 -14.95
C ALA A 518 -20.31 21.22 -13.49
N ARG A 519 -20.82 20.23 -12.74
CA ARG A 519 -21.07 20.36 -11.30
C ARG A 519 -19.78 20.56 -10.50
N LEU A 520 -18.73 19.80 -10.81
CA LEU A 520 -17.41 19.98 -10.17
C LEU A 520 -16.84 21.37 -10.41
N VAL A 521 -16.86 21.86 -11.64
CA VAL A 521 -16.30 23.18 -12.00
C VAL A 521 -17.04 24.31 -11.25
N ARG A 522 -18.38 24.25 -11.20
CA ARG A 522 -19.18 25.21 -10.42
C ARG A 522 -18.89 25.15 -8.92
N ALA A 523 -18.80 23.95 -8.36
CA ALA A 523 -18.50 23.77 -6.93
C ALA A 523 -17.10 24.29 -6.58
N LEU A 524 -16.09 23.99 -7.39
CA LEU A 524 -14.73 24.52 -7.21
C LEU A 524 -14.72 26.05 -7.30
N GLY A 525 -15.44 26.65 -8.25
CA GLY A 525 -15.58 28.11 -8.34
C GLY A 525 -16.14 28.70 -7.05
N ASN A 526 -17.27 28.17 -6.55
CA ASN A 526 -17.88 28.62 -5.31
C ASN A 526 -16.96 28.46 -4.08
N VAL A 527 -16.26 27.32 -3.96
CA VAL A 527 -15.30 27.08 -2.88
C VAL A 527 -14.13 28.06 -2.96
N TRP A 528 -13.60 28.32 -4.16
CA TRP A 528 -12.52 29.29 -4.37
C TRP A 528 -12.95 30.70 -3.93
N ASP A 529 -14.15 31.14 -4.33
CA ASP A 529 -14.66 32.46 -3.97
C ASP A 529 -14.94 32.58 -2.46
N THR A 530 -15.53 31.54 -1.86
CA THR A 530 -15.90 31.54 -0.44
C THR A 530 -14.67 31.56 0.46
N LEU A 531 -13.62 30.83 0.11
CA LEU A 531 -12.38 30.74 0.88
C LEU A 531 -11.33 31.79 0.47
N GLY A 532 -11.61 32.64 -0.53
CA GLY A 532 -10.67 33.64 -1.01
C GLY A 532 -9.39 33.04 -1.59
N LEU A 533 -9.48 31.88 -2.26
CA LEU A 533 -8.32 31.17 -2.78
C LEU A 533 -7.78 31.81 -4.06
N ARG A 534 -6.46 31.71 -4.24
CA ARG A 534 -5.75 32.27 -5.39
C ARG A 534 -6.20 31.60 -6.69
N ARG A 535 -6.54 32.40 -7.68
CA ARG A 535 -6.75 32.02 -9.09
C ARG A 535 -5.43 32.10 -9.85
N THR A 536 -5.41 31.57 -11.07
CA THR A 536 -4.20 31.58 -11.93
C THR A 536 -3.59 32.97 -12.09
N ALA A 537 -4.41 34.01 -12.26
CA ALA A 537 -3.93 35.38 -12.39
C ALA A 537 -3.23 35.90 -11.12
N ASP A 538 -3.59 35.38 -9.93
CA ASP A 538 -2.96 35.77 -8.68
C ASP A 538 -1.57 35.12 -8.55
N TRP A 539 -1.44 33.86 -8.97
CA TRP A 539 -0.15 33.17 -9.05
C TRP A 539 0.82 33.84 -10.01
N VAL A 540 0.34 34.32 -11.18
CA VAL A 540 1.15 35.12 -12.09
C VAL A 540 1.72 36.36 -11.40
N ARG A 541 0.89 37.09 -10.63
CA ARG A 541 1.34 38.29 -9.90
C ARG A 541 2.36 37.97 -8.78
N LEU A 542 2.37 36.74 -8.29
CA LEU A 542 3.31 36.25 -7.27
C LEU A 542 4.59 35.64 -7.86
N GLY A 543 4.78 35.68 -9.19
CA GLY A 543 5.95 35.09 -9.87
C GLY A 543 5.82 33.60 -10.18
N GLY A 544 4.63 33.03 -10.00
CA GLY A 544 4.32 31.64 -10.31
C GLY A 544 4.78 30.63 -9.26
N ARG A 545 4.26 29.40 -9.37
CA ARG A 545 4.63 28.26 -8.52
C ARG A 545 4.25 26.95 -9.20
N CYS A 546 5.16 25.98 -9.19
CA CYS A 546 4.90 24.62 -9.70
C CYS A 546 4.37 24.66 -11.15
N GLY A 547 4.89 25.55 -11.99
CA GLY A 547 4.44 25.78 -13.36
C GLY A 547 3.14 26.60 -13.50
N VAL A 548 2.42 26.89 -12.43
CA VAL A 548 1.25 27.78 -12.48
C VAL A 548 1.71 29.23 -12.45
N GLY A 549 1.41 29.98 -13.51
CA GLY A 549 1.75 31.41 -13.59
C GLY A 549 3.23 31.69 -13.85
N GLU A 550 4.01 30.67 -14.19
CA GLU A 550 5.41 30.77 -14.64
C GLU A 550 5.47 30.88 -16.18
N ASP A 551 6.53 31.46 -16.74
CA ASP A 551 6.70 31.53 -18.20
C ASP A 551 6.98 30.13 -18.78
N ARG A 552 6.29 29.79 -19.87
CA ARG A 552 6.31 28.43 -20.43
C ARG A 552 7.68 28.05 -20.99
N ALA A 553 8.50 29.02 -21.40
CA ALA A 553 9.84 28.76 -21.92
C ALA A 553 10.78 28.12 -20.88
N ASP A 554 10.63 28.48 -19.60
CA ASP A 554 11.40 27.90 -18.49
C ASP A 554 10.78 26.58 -17.97
N SER A 555 9.52 26.31 -18.34
CA SER A 555 8.73 25.18 -17.84
C SER A 555 8.98 23.83 -18.51
N GLU A 556 9.77 23.76 -19.60
CA GLU A 556 10.06 22.51 -20.32
C GLU A 556 10.75 21.46 -19.41
N LEU A 557 11.49 21.91 -18.40
CA LEU A 557 12.10 21.06 -17.37
C LEU A 557 11.07 20.38 -16.46
N HIS A 558 9.90 20.99 -16.29
CA HIS A 558 8.94 20.60 -15.28
C HIS A 558 7.84 19.68 -15.80
N VAL A 559 7.34 19.87 -17.03
CA VAL A 559 6.24 19.03 -17.54
C VAL A 559 6.66 17.62 -17.89
N GLY A 560 7.87 17.46 -18.44
CA GLY A 560 8.46 16.19 -18.88
C GLY A 560 7.62 15.46 -19.94
N TRP A 561 8.13 15.30 -21.16
CA TRP A 561 7.67 14.45 -22.29
C TRP A 561 8.45 14.92 -23.54
N LYS A 562 7.95 14.63 -24.75
CA LYS A 562 8.45 15.14 -26.03
C LYS A 562 8.25 16.65 -26.15
N ARG A 563 9.28 17.35 -26.61
CA ARG A 563 9.24 18.80 -26.86
C ARG A 563 8.12 19.16 -27.84
N GLY A 564 7.35 20.19 -27.51
CA GLY A 564 6.24 20.69 -28.35
C GLY A 564 4.98 19.81 -28.34
N VAL A 565 4.91 18.76 -27.51
CA VAL A 565 3.75 17.88 -27.40
C VAL A 565 3.01 18.14 -26.08
N GLU A 566 1.76 18.56 -26.17
CA GLU A 566 0.97 18.97 -24.99
C GLU A 566 0.54 17.80 -24.09
N TYR A 567 0.19 16.65 -24.69
CA TYR A 567 -0.27 15.46 -23.98
C TYR A 567 0.43 14.23 -24.50
N VAL A 568 0.67 13.25 -23.61
CA VAL A 568 1.27 11.96 -24.00
C VAL A 568 0.49 11.31 -25.14
N TRP A 569 -0.83 11.20 -24.97
CA TRP A 569 -1.73 10.79 -26.03
C TRP A 569 -1.86 11.91 -27.06
N GLU A 570 -1.30 11.77 -28.26
CA GLU A 570 -1.48 12.78 -29.30
C GLU A 570 -2.90 12.73 -29.88
N THR A 571 -3.39 13.85 -30.44
CA THR A 571 -4.74 13.90 -31.04
C THR A 571 -4.90 12.88 -32.17
N SER A 572 -3.84 12.65 -32.96
CA SER A 572 -3.77 11.62 -33.99
C SER A 572 -3.94 10.20 -33.42
N GLN A 573 -3.29 9.89 -32.29
CA GLN A 573 -3.39 8.59 -31.62
C GLN A 573 -4.77 8.38 -30.98
N LEU A 574 -5.38 9.42 -30.39
CA LEU A 574 -6.76 9.34 -29.91
C LEU A 574 -7.74 9.06 -31.04
N GLN A 575 -7.53 9.67 -32.21
CA GLN A 575 -8.35 9.40 -33.39
C GLN A 575 -8.13 7.97 -33.91
N GLN A 576 -6.87 7.53 -34.02
CA GLN A 576 -6.53 6.16 -34.40
C GLN A 576 -7.16 5.12 -33.45
N ALA A 577 -7.15 5.37 -32.14
CA ALA A 577 -7.77 4.52 -31.13
C ALA A 577 -9.31 4.47 -31.29
N ARG A 578 -9.94 5.60 -31.59
CA ARG A 578 -11.39 5.65 -31.89
C ARG A 578 -11.73 4.85 -33.13
N ASP A 579 -10.93 4.97 -34.18
CA ASP A 579 -11.14 4.25 -35.43
C ASP A 579 -10.91 2.74 -35.27
N TYR A 580 -9.90 2.35 -34.48
CA TYR A 580 -9.70 0.97 -34.05
C TYR A 580 -10.93 0.40 -33.34
N GLU A 581 -11.48 1.10 -32.34
CA GLU A 581 -12.68 0.65 -31.63
C GLU A 581 -13.94 0.67 -32.51
N ARG A 582 -14.06 1.59 -33.48
CA ARG A 582 -15.16 1.61 -34.45
C ARG A 582 -15.10 0.42 -35.40
N ALA A 583 -13.92 0.12 -35.95
CA ALA A 583 -13.72 -1.05 -36.79
C ALA A 583 -14.04 -2.34 -36.02
N ARG A 584 -13.65 -2.39 -34.74
CA ARG A 584 -13.98 -3.51 -33.86
C ARG A 584 -15.49 -3.64 -33.62
N LYS A 585 -16.26 -2.55 -33.49
CA LYS A 585 -17.73 -2.61 -33.29
C LYS A 585 -18.52 -3.26 -34.44
N GLY A 586 -17.91 -3.49 -35.61
CA GLY A 586 -18.50 -4.32 -36.68
C GLY A 586 -18.30 -5.84 -36.49
N ALA A 587 -17.36 -6.23 -35.62
CA ALA A 587 -17.18 -7.60 -35.13
C ALA A 587 -17.73 -7.64 -33.71
N VAL A 588 -18.84 -8.36 -33.49
CA VAL A 588 -19.54 -8.59 -32.20
C VAL A 588 -18.81 -8.01 -30.98
N PRO A 589 -19.38 -7.02 -30.25
CA PRO A 589 -18.75 -6.55 -29.01
C PRO A 589 -18.47 -7.78 -28.17
N VAL A 590 -17.19 -8.10 -27.92
CA VAL A 590 -16.81 -9.28 -27.15
C VAL A 590 -17.62 -9.16 -25.88
N ALA A 591 -18.64 -10.01 -25.75
CA ALA A 591 -19.45 -10.04 -24.56
C ALA A 591 -18.45 -10.20 -23.39
N PRO A 592 -18.72 -9.61 -22.23
CA PRO A 592 -17.88 -9.83 -21.07
C PRO A 592 -17.87 -11.34 -20.75
N VAL A 593 -16.93 -12.07 -21.33
CA VAL A 593 -16.73 -13.50 -21.12
C VAL A 593 -15.46 -13.59 -20.28
N ILE A 594 -15.56 -14.28 -19.15
CA ILE A 594 -14.37 -14.63 -18.37
C ILE A 594 -13.44 -15.35 -19.36
N PRO A 595 -12.20 -14.90 -19.52
CA PRO A 595 -11.27 -15.46 -20.50
C PRO A 595 -11.27 -16.99 -20.45
N ALA A 596 -11.39 -17.67 -21.59
CA ALA A 596 -11.62 -19.12 -21.63
C ALA A 596 -10.52 -19.91 -20.90
N ASP A 597 -9.31 -19.38 -20.88
CA ASP A 597 -8.15 -19.87 -20.14
C ASP A 597 -8.24 -19.59 -18.62
N VAL A 598 -8.83 -18.47 -18.20
CA VAL A 598 -9.17 -18.22 -16.79
C VAL A 598 -10.30 -19.14 -16.37
N GLN A 599 -11.31 -19.35 -17.22
CA GLN A 599 -12.34 -20.36 -16.99
C GLN A 599 -11.72 -21.75 -16.90
N GLN A 600 -10.80 -22.13 -17.80
CA GLN A 600 -10.08 -23.40 -17.71
C GLN A 600 -9.23 -23.49 -16.44
N ALA A 601 -8.54 -22.44 -16.03
CA ALA A 601 -7.80 -22.44 -14.77
C ALA A 601 -8.73 -22.57 -13.55
N VAL A 602 -9.95 -22.02 -13.63
CA VAL A 602 -10.99 -22.18 -12.60
C VAL A 602 -11.63 -23.57 -12.67
N SER A 603 -11.84 -24.13 -13.87
CA SER A 603 -12.53 -25.40 -14.11
C SER A 603 -11.63 -26.63 -14.01
N ALA A 604 -10.32 -26.54 -14.29
CA ALA A 604 -9.39 -27.66 -14.23
C ALA A 604 -9.08 -28.14 -12.80
N ALA A 605 -9.64 -27.47 -11.78
CA ALA A 605 -9.57 -27.84 -10.37
C ALA A 605 -10.93 -28.28 -9.79
N ALA A 606 -12.01 -28.23 -10.58
CA ALA A 606 -13.32 -28.79 -10.26
C ALA A 606 -13.42 -30.20 -10.87
#